data_AF-A0A8E2LD01-F1
#
_entry.id   AF-A0A8E2LD01-F1
#
_cell.length_a   1.000
_cell.length_b   1.000
_cell.length_c   1.000
_cell.angle_alpha   90.00
_cell.angle_beta   90.00
_cell.angle_gamma   90.00
#
_symmetry.space_group_name_H-M   'P 1'
#
loop_
_entity.id
_entity.type
_entity.pdbx_description
1 polymer ?
#
loop_
_entity_poly.entity_id
_entity_poly.type
_entity_poly.pdbx_seq_one_letter_code
_entity_poly.pdbx_strand_id
1 'polypeptide(L)' 'KDKPLPGFTKRKSEEMIGKLWEGIYKNYLFGIKTEEGTSISPYGSTIPLLLFNRDKTEILVLIITKDFQPIILKQLI' A
#
# COMPACT_ATOMS: atom_id res chain seq x y z
N LYS A 1 -1.23 6.38 21.78
CA LYS A 1 -1.11 4.97 22.20
C LYS A 1 -1.22 4.12 20.94
N ASP A 2 -0.22 3.29 20.66
CA ASP A 2 -0.20 2.41 19.49
C ASP A 2 -1.23 1.30 19.68
N LYS A 3 -2.43 1.50 19.13
CA LYS A 3 -3.45 0.47 19.07
C LYS A 3 -3.09 -0.48 17.92
N PRO A 4 -3.20 -1.81 18.12
CA PRO A 4 -3.04 -2.74 17.02
C PRO A 4 -4.06 -2.46 15.92
N LEU A 5 -3.75 -2.90 14.71
CA LEU A 5 -4.71 -2.91 13.61
C LEU A 5 -5.95 -3.73 14.04
N PRO A 6 -7.16 -3.31 13.64
CA PRO A 6 -8.39 -3.95 14.09
C PRO A 6 -8.37 -5.47 13.89
N GLY A 7 -8.44 -6.19 15.01
CA GLY A 7 -8.50 -7.64 15.01
C GLY A 7 -7.19 -8.36 14.73
N PHE A 8 -6.06 -7.70 14.94
CA PHE A 8 -4.71 -8.29 14.97
C PHE A 8 -4.05 -8.10 16.33
N THR A 9 -3.02 -8.91 16.61
CA THR A 9 -2.15 -8.70 17.77
C THR A 9 -1.25 -7.49 17.53
N LYS A 10 -0.70 -6.90 18.61
CA LYS A 10 0.28 -5.81 18.51
C LYS A 10 1.46 -6.19 17.62
N ARG A 11 2.10 -7.34 17.90
CA ARG A 11 3.23 -7.85 17.12
C ARG A 11 2.89 -8.01 15.64
N LYS A 12 1.73 -8.59 15.32
CA LYS A 12 1.32 -8.79 13.92
C LYS A 12 1.04 -7.45 13.23
N SER A 13 0.46 -6.49 13.95
CA SER A 13 0.22 -5.14 13.45
C SER A 13 1.52 -4.42 13.10
N GLU A 14 2.52 -4.50 13.97
CA GLU A 14 3.85 -3.90 13.75
C GLU A 14 4.53 -4.52 12.53
N GLU A 15 4.50 -5.84 12.38
CA GLU A 15 5.01 -6.55 11.20
C GLU A 15 4.31 -6.08 9.92
N MET A 16 2.97 -6.01 9.94
CA MET A 16 2.17 -5.58 8.79
C MET A 16 2.46 -4.13 8.41
N ILE A 17 2.57 -3.24 9.39
CA ILE A 17 2.89 -1.81 9.19
C ILE A 17 4.29 -1.68 8.59
N GLY A 18 5.29 -2.45 9.06
CA GLY A 18 6.63 -2.44 8.51
C GLY A 18 6.66 -2.82 7.02
N LYS A 19 6.00 -3.93 6.67
CA LYS A 19 5.88 -4.38 5.26
C LYS A 19 5.14 -3.37 4.38
N LEU A 20 4.07 -2.75 4.90
CA LEU A 20 3.34 -1.69 4.19
C LEU A 20 4.24 -0.48 3.91
N TRP A 21 4.99 -0.03 4.91
CA TRP A 21 5.93 1.09 4.75
C TRP A 21 6.98 0.79 3.69
N GLU A 22 7.58 -0.40 3.73
CA GLU A 22 8.56 -0.82 2.72
C GLU A 22 7.94 -0.84 1.31
N GLY A 23 6.73 -1.38 1.16
CA GLY A 23 6.00 -1.43 -0.09
C GLY A 23 5.67 -0.04 -0.64
N ILE A 24 5.14 0.86 0.19
CA ILE A 24 4.80 2.24 -0.21
C ILE A 24 6.07 3.01 -0.57
N TYR A 25 7.14 2.89 0.21
CA TYR A 25 8.38 3.60 -0.04
C TYR A 25 8.99 3.21 -1.40
N LYS A 26 9.01 1.91 -1.70
CA LYS A 26 9.58 1.37 -2.95
C LYS A 26 8.73 1.62 -4.19
N ASN A 27 7.40 1.69 -4.05
CA ASN A 27 6.47 1.67 -5.19
C ASN A 27 5.61 2.94 -5.31
N TYR A 28 5.83 3.95 -4.47
CA TYR A 28 5.16 5.24 -4.58
C TYR A 28 6.13 6.40 -4.37
N LEU A 29 6.89 6.42 -3.26
CA LEU A 29 7.77 7.55 -2.93
C LEU A 29 8.96 7.69 -3.88
N PHE A 30 9.57 6.59 -4.30
CA PHE A 30 10.64 6.60 -5.32
C PHE A 30 10.13 6.65 -6.76
N GLY A 31 8.83 6.83 -6.95
CA GLY A 31 8.14 6.69 -8.22
C GLY A 31 7.20 5.50 -8.21
N ILE A 32 6.06 5.68 -8.88
CA ILE A 32 5.06 4.65 -9.03
C ILE A 32 5.52 3.69 -10.10
N LYS A 33 5.72 2.42 -9.73
CA LYS A 33 6.05 1.37 -10.70
C LYS A 33 4.78 0.93 -11.42
N THR A 34 4.75 1.10 -12.74
CA THR A 34 3.66 0.62 -13.59
C THR A 34 3.84 -0.86 -13.92
N GLU A 35 2.80 -1.51 -14.44
CA GLU A 35 2.87 -2.91 -14.91
C GLU A 35 3.90 -3.10 -16.03
N GLU A 36 4.16 -2.05 -16.80
CA GLU A 36 5.16 -2.01 -17.87
C GLU A 36 6.60 -1.87 -17.34
N GLY A 37 6.78 -1.83 -16.02
CA GLY A 37 8.09 -1.72 -15.36
C GLY A 37 8.68 -0.31 -15.37
N THR A 38 7.94 0.68 -15.86
CA THR A 38 8.37 2.09 -15.83
C THR A 38 8.10 2.72 -14.47
N SER A 39 8.94 3.67 -14.07
CA SER A 39 8.74 4.45 -12.85
C SER A 39 8.24 5.84 -13.22
N ILE A 40 7.02 6.16 -12.82
CA ILE A 40 6.40 7.47 -13.08
C ILE A 40 6.36 8.32 -11.81
N SER A 41 6.29 9.63 -11.99
CA SER A 41 6.20 10.56 -10.86
C SER A 41 4.90 10.37 -10.06
N PRO A 42 4.94 10.37 -8.72
CA PRO A 42 3.71 10.32 -7.92
C PRO A 42 2.94 11.64 -7.92
N TYR A 43 3.55 12.76 -8.37
CA TYR A 43 2.90 14.07 -8.38
C TYR A 43 1.67 14.08 -9.30
N GLY A 44 0.55 14.58 -8.77
CA GLY A 44 -0.75 14.60 -9.46
C GLY A 44 -1.51 13.27 -9.40
N SER A 45 -0.92 12.22 -8.80
CA SER A 45 -1.61 10.97 -8.47
C SER A 45 -2.33 11.10 -7.12
N THR A 46 -3.24 10.18 -6.82
CA THR A 46 -3.85 10.11 -5.49
C THR A 46 -2.82 9.74 -4.43
N ILE A 47 -3.10 10.10 -3.17
CA ILE A 47 -2.44 9.46 -2.04
C ILE A 47 -2.80 7.96 -2.01
N PRO A 48 -1.90 7.07 -1.55
CA PRO A 48 -2.21 5.64 -1.46
C PRO A 48 -3.39 5.37 -0.52
N LEU A 49 -4.37 4.62 -0.99
CA LEU A 49 -5.53 4.18 -0.22
C LEU A 49 -5.32 2.75 0.26
N LEU A 50 -5.39 2.54 1.58
CA LEU A 50 -5.29 1.21 2.18
C LEU A 50 -6.68 0.58 2.31
N LEU A 51 -6.87 -0.56 1.66
CA LEU A 51 -8.10 -1.34 1.69
C LEU A 51 -7.83 -2.63 2.46
N PHE A 52 -8.50 -2.81 3.59
CA PHE A 52 -8.39 -4.01 4.41
C PHE A 52 -9.49 -4.99 4.03
N ASN A 53 -9.11 -6.21 3.66
CA ASN A 53 -10.10 -7.27 3.48
C ASN A 53 -10.75 -7.58 4.84
N ARG A 54 -12.09 -7.71 4.87
CA ARG A 54 -12.88 -8.08 6.06
C ARG A 54 -12.41 -9.42 6.66
N ASP A 55 -11.98 -10.35 5.80
CA ASP A 55 -11.49 -11.66 6.19
C ASP A 55 -10.02 -11.63 6.67
N LYS A 56 -9.38 -10.45 6.68
CA LYS A 56 -8.02 -10.24 7.19
C LYS A 56 -6.94 -11.05 6.48
N THR A 57 -7.17 -11.47 5.24
CA THR A 57 -6.23 -12.25 4.43
C THR A 57 -5.25 -11.37 3.64
N GLU A 58 -5.65 -10.15 3.33
CA GLU A 58 -4.86 -9.23 2.51
C GLU A 58 -5.16 -7.75 2.80
N ILE A 59 -4.19 -6.92 2.45
CA ILE A 59 -4.32 -5.47 2.32
C ILE A 59 -4.00 -5.09 0.89
N LEU A 60 -4.85 -4.27 0.30
CA LEU A 60 -4.58 -3.66 -1.00
C LEU A 60 -4.19 -2.19 -0.80
N VAL A 61 -3.17 -1.75 -1.54
CA VAL A 61 -2.78 -0.34 -1.66
C VAL A 61 -3.18 0.11 -3.05
N LEU A 62 -4.18 0.99 -3.14
CA LEU A 62 -4.68 1.54 -4.39
C LEU A 62 -4.10 2.94 -4.62
N ILE A 63 -3.58 3.17 -5.82
CA ILE A 63 -3.11 4.48 -6.29
C ILE A 63 -3.75 4.72 -7.65
N ILE A 64 -4.38 5.88 -7.85
CA ILE A 64 -4.80 6.33 -9.17
C ILE A 64 -3.76 7.33 -9.66
N THR A 65 -3.09 7.01 -10.76
CA THR A 65 -2.04 7.86 -11.31
C THR A 65 -2.61 9.16 -11.88
N LYS A 66 -1.76 10.14 -12.17
CA LYS A 66 -2.13 11.39 -12.85
C LYS A 66 -2.90 11.14 -14.16
N ASP A 67 -2.57 10.06 -14.87
CA ASP A 67 -3.20 9.69 -16.14
C ASP A 67 -4.39 8.74 -15.95
N PHE A 68 -4.96 8.72 -14.74
CA PHE A 68 -6.13 7.92 -14.34
C PHE A 68 -5.93 6.40 -14.43
N GLN A 69 -4.67 5.93 -14.43
CA GLN A 69 -4.37 4.50 -14.40
C GLN A 69 -4.42 3.98 -12.95
N PRO A 70 -5.11 2.86 -12.68
CA PRO A 70 -5.10 2.24 -11.38
C PRO A 70 -3.83 1.39 -11.19
N ILE A 71 -3.15 1.57 -10.06
CA ILE A 71 -2.07 0.71 -9.59
C ILE A 71 -2.50 0.08 -8.27
N ILE A 72 -2.37 -1.25 -8.18
CA ILE A 72 -2.77 -2.03 -7.01
C ILE A 72 -1.56 -2.81 -6.51
N LEU A 73 -1.15 -2.57 -5.27
CA LEU A 73 -0.19 -3.40 -4.56
C LEU A 73 -0.94 -4.29 -3.57
N LYS A 74 -0.61 -5.58 -3.55
CA LYS A 74 -1.24 -6.56 -2.67
C LYS A 74 -0.24 -7.08 -1.63
N GLN A 75 -0.60 -6.96 -0.36
CA GLN A 75 0.12 -7.56 0.76
C GLN A 75 -0.73 -8.68 1.36
N LEU A 76 -0.23 -9.92 1.32
CA LEU A 76 -0.82 -11.02 2.07
C LEU A 76 -0.46 -10.90 3.56
N ILE A 77 -1.41 -11.25 4.44
CA ILE A 77 -1.27 -11.13 5.89
C ILE A 77 -0.93 -12.47 6.52
#